data_AF-F9LXD6-F1
#
_entry.id   AF-F9LXD6-F1
#
_cell.length_a   1.000
_cell.length_b   1.000
_cell.length_c   1.000
_cell.angle_alpha   90.00
_cell.angle_beta   90.00
_cell.angle_gamma   90.00
#
_symmetry.space_group_name_H-M   'P 1'
#
loop_
_entity.id
_entity.type
_entity.pdbx_description
1 polymer ?
#
loop_
_entity_poly.entity_id
_entity_poly.type
_entity_poly.pdbx_seq_one_letter_code
_entity_poly.pdbx_strand_id
1 'polypeptide(L)'
;MSKLYRDLEQLDKKAQKVIQDNWPDEAISELELTELIFDNNTSYGEFALGYDAGDSPAGPLYLLVKFDKQFQATREVICEIY
;
A
#
# COMPACT_ATOMS: atom_id res chain seq x y z
N MET A 1 0.98 -23.30 3.36
CA MET A 1 0.89 -22.15 2.44
C MET A 1 2.04 -22.19 1.46
N SER A 2 1.82 -21.70 0.23
CA SER A 2 2.88 -21.59 -0.78
C SER A 2 3.84 -20.43 -0.44
N LYS A 3 5.02 -20.43 -1.06
CA LYS A 3 6.02 -19.35 -0.89
C LYS A 3 5.44 -17.98 -1.24
N LEU A 4 4.66 -17.89 -2.32
CA LEU A 4 4.06 -16.65 -2.79
C LEU A 4 3.14 -16.01 -1.74
N TYR A 5 2.24 -16.78 -1.12
CA TYR A 5 1.34 -16.26 -0.09
C TYR A 5 2.11 -15.67 1.10
N ARG A 6 3.10 -16.40 1.60
CA ARG A 6 3.91 -15.93 2.73
C ARG A 6 4.69 -14.66 2.38
N ASP A 7 5.26 -14.60 1.18
CA ASP A 7 6.03 -13.44 0.74
C ASP A 7 5.09 -12.22 0.58
N LEU A 8 3.87 -12.41 0.08
CA LEU A 8 2.84 -11.36 0.01
C LEU A 8 2.39 -10.88 1.40
N GLU A 9 2.12 -11.77 2.35
CA GLU A 9 1.78 -11.42 3.74
C GLU A 9 2.89 -10.59 4.41
N GLN A 10 4.17 -10.84 4.06
CA GLN A 10 5.28 -10.04 4.57
C GLN A 10 5.34 -8.65 3.96
N LEU A 11 5.06 -8.52 2.66
CA LEU A 11 4.99 -7.22 1.99
C LEU A 11 3.82 -6.40 2.54
N ASP A 12 2.66 -7.02 2.71
CA ASP A 12 1.46 -6.40 3.25
C ASP A 12 1.72 -5.82 4.66
N LYS A 13 2.30 -6.62 5.56
CA LYS A 13 2.70 -6.12 6.90
C LYS A 13 3.65 -4.94 6.87
N LYS A 14 4.58 -4.90 5.90
CA LYS A 14 5.48 -3.75 5.74
C LYS A 14 4.71 -2.51 5.28
N ALA A 15 3.77 -2.66 4.36
CA ALA A 15 2.96 -1.57 3.86
C ALA A 15 2.01 -1.02 4.93
N GLN A 16 1.30 -1.88 5.66
CA GLN A 16 0.47 -1.49 6.81
C GLN A 16 1.26 -0.67 7.83
N LYS A 17 2.50 -1.09 8.11
CA LYS A 17 3.39 -0.34 8.99
C LYS A 17 3.75 1.04 8.44
N VAL A 18 4.04 1.15 7.15
CA VAL A 18 4.29 2.46 6.51
C VAL A 18 3.07 3.37 6.59
N ILE A 19 1.87 2.83 6.38
CA ILE A 19 0.61 3.58 6.49
C ILE A 19 0.44 4.11 7.92
N GLN A 20 0.55 3.25 8.94
CA GLN A 20 0.48 3.66 10.34
C GLN A 20 1.54 4.70 10.71
N ASP A 21 2.77 4.54 10.22
CA ASP A 21 3.88 5.46 10.52
C ASP A 21 3.67 6.85 9.86
N ASN A 22 2.85 6.98 8.81
CA ASN A 22 2.52 8.28 8.18
C ASN A 22 1.42 9.05 8.92
N TRP A 23 0.53 8.35 9.61
CA TRP A 23 -0.57 8.93 10.39
C TRP A 23 -0.64 8.32 11.80
N PRO A 24 0.38 8.55 12.65
CA PRO A 24 0.48 7.89 13.96
C PRO A 24 -0.63 8.28 14.95
N ASP A 25 -1.24 9.44 14.74
CA ASP A 25 -2.35 9.94 15.57
C ASP A 25 -3.72 9.40 15.10
N GLU A 26 -3.80 8.84 13.89
CA GLU A 26 -5.01 8.20 13.40
C GLU A 26 -5.01 6.72 13.80
N ALA A 27 -6.11 6.28 14.41
CA ALA A 27 -6.32 4.86 14.72
C ALA A 27 -6.72 4.09 13.45
N ILE A 28 -5.83 4.06 12.46
CA ILE A 28 -6.03 3.34 11.21
C ILE A 28 -6.08 1.84 11.52
N SER A 29 -7.26 1.25 11.34
CA SER A 29 -7.42 -0.20 11.38
C SER A 29 -6.69 -0.84 10.21
N GLU A 30 -6.30 -2.11 10.33
CA GLU A 30 -5.68 -2.84 9.23
C GLU A 30 -6.56 -2.77 7.98
N LEU A 31 -6.03 -2.21 6.91
CA LEU A 31 -6.76 -2.01 5.66
C LEU A 31 -6.74 -3.30 4.83
N GLU A 32 -7.80 -3.57 4.09
CA GLU A 32 -7.81 -4.73 3.19
C GLU A 32 -6.91 -4.46 1.98
N LEU A 33 -5.98 -5.39 1.70
CA LEU A 33 -5.20 -5.36 0.48
C LEU A 33 -6.11 -5.70 -0.70
N THR A 34 -6.40 -4.71 -1.55
CA THR A 34 -7.32 -4.85 -2.68
C THR A 34 -6.58 -5.03 -4.00
N GLU A 35 -5.40 -4.42 -4.14
CA GLU A 35 -4.72 -4.33 -5.43
C GLU A 35 -3.21 -4.52 -5.35
N LEU A 36 -2.64 -5.05 -6.44
CA LEU A 36 -1.20 -5.16 -6.65
C LEU A 36 -0.87 -4.56 -8.03
N ILE A 37 -0.25 -3.39 -8.00
CA ILE A 37 -0.06 -2.54 -9.18
C ILE A 37 1.38 -2.68 -9.66
N PHE A 38 1.57 -3.12 -10.90
CA PHE A 38 2.87 -3.09 -11.56
C PHE A 38 2.88 -1.93 -12.56
N ASP A 39 3.68 -0.91 -12.27
CA ASP A 39 3.85 0.21 -13.18
C ASP A 39 5.30 0.31 -13.64
N ASN A 40 5.57 -0.33 -14.77
CA ASN A 40 6.86 -0.34 -15.42
C ASN A 40 7.26 1.05 -15.98
N ASN A 41 6.36 2.04 -15.87
CA ASN A 41 6.46 3.34 -16.52
C ASN A 41 6.60 4.51 -15.53
N THR A 42 7.04 4.23 -14.30
CA THR A 42 7.68 5.13 -13.31
C THR A 42 6.83 5.86 -12.27
N SER A 43 5.50 5.81 -12.30
CA SER A 43 4.67 6.53 -11.29
C SER A 43 4.76 5.86 -9.91
N TYR A 44 4.64 4.53 -9.89
CA TYR A 44 4.65 3.75 -8.64
C TYR A 44 5.97 3.03 -8.34
N GLY A 45 7.04 3.31 -9.10
CA GLY A 45 8.31 2.61 -8.95
C GLY A 45 8.29 1.26 -9.63
N GLU A 46 8.57 0.17 -8.91
CA GLU A 46 8.55 -1.19 -9.49
C GLU A 46 7.17 -1.84 -9.37
N PHE A 47 6.60 -1.74 -8.17
CA PHE A 47 5.21 -2.13 -7.91
C PHE A 47 4.70 -1.44 -6.64
N ALA A 48 3.38 -1.42 -6.46
CA ALA A 48 2.74 -0.95 -5.24
C ALA A 48 1.67 -1.93 -4.75
N LEU A 49 1.45 -1.92 -3.44
CA LEU A 49 0.29 -2.52 -2.81
C LEU A 49 -0.77 -1.43 -2.58
N GLY A 50 -2.00 -1.71 -2.99
CA GLY A 50 -3.12 -0.79 -2.90
C GLY A 50 -4.17 -1.24 -1.89
N TYR A 51 -4.67 -0.25 -1.15
CA TYR A 51 -5.59 -0.44 -0.03
C TYR A 51 -6.79 0.49 -0.22
N ASP A 52 -7.98 -0.05 -0.04
CA ASP A 52 -9.19 0.75 0.04
C ASP A 52 -9.24 1.44 1.42
N ALA A 53 -9.33 2.77 1.42
CA ALA A 53 -9.48 3.58 2.63
C ALA A 53 -10.89 4.18 2.75
N GLY A 54 -11.83 3.73 1.92
CA GLY A 54 -13.23 4.15 1.92
C GLY A 54 -13.46 5.47 1.20
N ASP A 55 -14.65 6.05 1.41
CA ASP A 55 -15.05 7.27 0.70
C ASP A 55 -14.52 8.55 1.38
N SER A 56 -13.96 9.44 0.56
CA SER A 56 -13.66 10.82 0.94
C SER A 56 -14.71 11.78 0.34
N PRO A 57 -14.79 13.04 0.80
CA PRO A 57 -15.66 14.05 0.18
C PRO A 57 -15.40 14.29 -1.31
N ALA A 58 -14.22 13.91 -1.82
CA ALA A 58 -13.83 14.06 -3.22
C ALA A 58 -14.01 12.78 -4.05
N GLY A 59 -14.40 11.65 -3.44
CA GLY A 59 -14.53 10.34 -4.08
C GLY A 59 -13.87 9.22 -3.26
N PRO A 60 -13.98 7.95 -3.70
CA PRO A 60 -13.27 6.82 -3.11
C PRO A 60 -11.77 7.08 -2.99
N LEU A 61 -11.22 6.82 -1.79
CA LEU A 61 -9.82 7.05 -1.44
C LEU A 61 -9.07 5.71 -1.40
N TYR A 62 -7.96 5.67 -2.13
CA TYR A 62 -7.04 4.54 -2.13
C TYR A 62 -5.68 4.98 -1.60
N LEU A 63 -5.09 4.13 -0.76
CA LEU A 63 -3.73 4.30 -0.26
C LEU A 63 -2.81 3.31 -0.97
N LEU A 64 -1.70 3.81 -1.49
CA LEU A 64 -0.73 2.99 -2.21
C LEU A 64 0.63 3.06 -1.51
N VAL A 65 1.21 1.89 -1.25
CA VAL A 65 2.58 1.77 -0.74
C VAL A 65 3.47 1.15 -1.80
N LYS A 66 4.48 1.91 -2.22
CA LYS A 66 5.43 1.53 -3.25
C LYS A 66 6.55 0.66 -2.71
N PHE A 67 6.99 -0.28 -3.52
CA PHE A 67 8.13 -1.15 -3.23
C PHE A 67 9.18 -1.07 -4.32
N ASP A 68 10.44 -1.24 -3.91
CA ASP A 68 11.58 -1.38 -4.83
C ASP A 68 11.84 -2.84 -5.23
N LYS A 69 12.84 -3.06 -6.09
CA LYS A 69 13.27 -4.41 -6.55
C LYS A 69 13.79 -5.31 -5.42
N GLN A 70 14.13 -4.74 -4.27
CA GLN A 70 14.58 -5.47 -3.08
C GLN A 70 13.47 -5.64 -2.04
N PHE A 71 12.21 -5.39 -2.43
CA PHE A 71 11.04 -5.53 -1.58
C PHE A 71 11.08 -4.64 -0.33
N GLN A 72 11.72 -3.48 -0.45
CA GLN A 72 11.68 -2.43 0.57
C GLN A 72 10.54 -1.47 0.27
N ALA A 73 9.73 -1.19 1.28
CA ALA A 73 8.66 -0.21 1.18
C ALA A 73 9.24 1.21 1.20
N THR A 74 8.72 2.07 0.34
CA THR A 74 8.96 3.51 0.40
C THR A 74 8.26 4.07 1.64
N ARG A 75 8.83 5.09 2.28
CA ARG A 75 8.25 5.69 3.49
C ARG A 75 7.01 6.54 3.23
N GLU A 76 6.82 6.98 2.00
CA GLU A 76 5.69 7.83 1.61
C GLU A 76 4.53 6.95 1.15
N VAL A 77 3.33 7.33 1.60
CA VAL A 77 2.06 6.75 1.13
C VAL A 77 1.48 7.68 0.09
N ILE A 78 1.09 7.12 -1.06
CA ILE A 78 0.38 7.88 -2.09
C ILE A 78 -1.11 7.76 -1.83
N CYS A 79 -1.81 8.90 -1.83
CA CYS A 79 -3.26 8.96 -1.74
C CYS A 79 -3.83 9.24 -3.13
N GLU A 80 -4.69 8.35 -3.62
CA GLU A 80 -5.38 8.51 -4.90
C GLU A 80 -6.89 8.59 -4.69
N ILE A 81 -7.53 9.47 -5.44
CA ILE A 81 -8.97 9.69 -5.41
C ILE A 81 -9.50 9.40 -6.82
N TYR A 82 -10.54 8.57 -6.90
CA TYR A 82 -11.17 8.15 -8.15
C TYR A 82 -12.57 8.74 -8.34
#